data_AF-A0A661CNE0-F1
#
_entry.id   AF-A0A661CNE0-F1
#
_cell.length_a   1.000
_cell.length_b   1.000
_cell.length_c   1.000
_cell.angle_alpha   90.00
_cell.angle_beta   90.00
_cell.angle_gamma   90.00
#
_symmetry.space_group_name_H-M   'P 1'
#
loop_
_entity.id
_entity.type
_entity.pdbx_description
1 polymer ?
#
loop_
_entity_poly.entity_id
_entity_poly.type
_entity_poly.pdbx_seq_one_letter_code
_entity_poly.pdbx_strand_id
1 'polypeptide(L)'
;GNFSDSTIAASLFMSQRTLQRRLEENNTSFKQLVNEVRQDLADTYLNDSSLTLTEISFMLGFSEMSAFSRAFKRWSGKSPTDYRVTR
;
A
#
# COMPACT_ATOMS: atom_id res chain seq x y z
N GLY A 1 4.91 7.88 -2.14
CA GLY A 1 4.02 9.05 -2.32
C GLY A 1 2.94 9.05 -1.25
N ASN A 2 2.75 10.16 -0.56
CA ASN A 2 1.63 10.37 0.35
C ASN A 2 0.44 10.88 -0.46
N PHE A 3 -0.48 10.00 -0.82
CA PHE A 3 -1.76 10.39 -1.40
C PHE A 3 -2.78 10.49 -0.27
N SER A 4 -3.28 11.70 0.03
CA SER A 4 -4.41 11.89 0.93
C SER A 4 -5.73 11.81 0.15
N ASP A 5 -6.81 11.42 0.83
CA ASP A 5 -8.18 11.40 0.28
C ASP A 5 -8.53 12.72 -0.44
N SER A 6 -8.04 13.85 0.06
CA SER A 6 -8.25 15.19 -0.51
C SER A 6 -7.60 15.36 -1.88
N THR A 7 -6.37 14.88 -2.08
CA THR A 7 -5.64 15.00 -3.35
C THR A 7 -6.30 14.19 -4.45
N ILE A 8 -6.85 13.01 -4.11
CA ILE A 8 -7.49 12.12 -5.07
C ILE A 8 -8.92 12.52 -5.35
N ALA A 9 -9.65 13.02 -4.35
CA ALA A 9 -10.94 13.64 -4.58
C ALA A 9 -10.79 14.80 -5.59
N ALA A 10 -9.77 15.66 -5.41
CA ALA A 10 -9.47 16.73 -6.34
C ALA A 10 -9.09 16.22 -7.74
N SER A 11 -8.27 15.16 -7.87
CA SER A 11 -7.90 14.60 -9.17
C SER A 11 -9.07 13.92 -9.90
N LEU A 12 -10.10 13.51 -9.17
CA LEU A 12 -11.32 12.91 -9.70
C LEU A 12 -12.45 13.95 -9.91
N PHE A 13 -12.18 15.24 -9.70
CA PHE A 13 -13.17 16.33 -9.72
C PHE A 13 -14.35 16.08 -8.76
N MET A 14 -14.08 15.49 -7.59
CA MET A 14 -15.06 15.16 -6.56
C MET A 14 -14.73 15.85 -5.23
N SER A 15 -15.75 16.06 -4.40
CA SER A 15 -15.52 16.36 -2.99
C SER A 15 -15.09 15.09 -2.24
N GLN A 16 -14.32 15.24 -1.16
CA GLN A 16 -13.93 14.12 -0.31
C GLN A 16 -15.15 13.33 0.20
N ARG A 17 -16.24 14.02 0.55
CA ARG A 17 -17.51 13.40 0.99
C ARG A 17 -18.16 12.57 -0.12
N THR A 18 -18.12 13.05 -1.36
CA THR A 18 -18.64 12.31 -2.52
C THR A 18 -17.82 11.06 -2.79
N LEU A 19 -16.49 11.17 -2.72
CA LEU A 19 -15.57 10.04 -2.89
C LEU A 19 -15.78 8.99 -1.78
N GLN A 20 -15.82 9.40 -0.51
CA GLN A 20 -16.05 8.50 0.62
C GLN A 20 -17.39 7.78 0.51
N ARG A 21 -18.48 8.50 0.24
CA ARG A 21 -19.80 7.88 0.06
C ARG A 21 -19.79 6.83 -1.05
N ARG A 22 -19.19 7.12 -2.21
CA ARG A 22 -19.12 6.17 -3.32
C ARG A 22 -18.29 4.94 -2.98
N LEU A 23 -17.20 5.10 -2.23
CA LEU A 23 -16.39 3.98 -1.78
C LEU A 23 -17.15 3.12 -0.76
N GLU A 24 -17.85 3.75 0.18
CA GLU A 24 -18.71 3.08 1.16
C GLU A 24 -19.87 2.31 0.49
N GLU A 25 -20.51 2.89 -0.54
CA GLU A 25 -21.53 2.22 -1.36
C GLU A 25 -20.98 0.96 -2.05
N ASN A 26 -19.67 0.88 -2.26
CA ASN A 26 -18.97 -0.28 -2.81
C ASN A 26 -18.25 -1.10 -1.72
N ASN A 27 -18.58 -0.91 -0.44
CA ASN A 27 -17.98 -1.58 0.72
C ASN A 27 -16.44 -1.50 0.77
N THR A 28 -15.86 -0.42 0.27
CA THR A 28 -14.42 -0.18 0.25
C THR A 28 -14.06 1.19 0.80
N SER A 29 -12.78 1.47 0.90
CA SER A 29 -12.24 2.76 1.30
C SER A 29 -10.98 3.05 0.50
N PHE A 30 -10.62 4.32 0.41
CA PHE A 30 -9.42 4.73 -0.28
C PHE A 30 -8.17 4.05 0.30
N LYS A 31 -8.13 3.96 1.63
CA LYS A 31 -7.07 3.25 2.35
C LYS A 31 -7.01 1.77 1.99
N GLN A 32 -8.14 1.09 1.79
CA GLN A 32 -8.15 -0.31 1.33
C GLN A 32 -7.57 -0.43 -0.08
N LEU A 33 -8.05 0.38 -1.03
CA LEU A 33 -7.54 0.37 -2.41
C LEU A 33 -6.03 0.63 -2.49
N VAL A 34 -5.52 1.62 -1.74
CA VAL A 34 -4.07 1.89 -1.67
C VAL A 34 -3.32 0.71 -1.09
N ASN A 35 -3.86 0.05 -0.08
CA ASN A 35 -3.22 -1.10 0.53
C ASN A 35 -3.18 -2.31 -0.42
N GLU A 36 -4.25 -2.55 -1.19
CA GLU A 36 -4.30 -3.61 -2.19
C GLU A 36 -3.22 -3.42 -3.25
N VAL A 37 -3.13 -2.21 -3.85
CA VAL A 37 -2.10 -1.89 -4.84
C VAL A 37 -0.69 -2.01 -4.24
N ARG A 38 -0.50 -1.54 -2.99
CA ARG A 38 0.80 -1.67 -2.31
C ARG A 38 1.17 -3.12 -2.05
N GLN A 39 0.20 -3.98 -1.74
CA GLN A 39 0.43 -5.39 -1.49
C GLN A 39 0.86 -6.10 -2.77
N ASP A 40 0.17 -5.87 -3.89
CA ASP A 40 0.54 -6.46 -5.19
C ASP A 40 1.95 -6.04 -5.65
N LEU A 41 2.28 -4.76 -5.48
CA LEU A 41 3.62 -4.25 -5.77
C LEU A 41 4.66 -4.82 -4.82
N ALA A 42 4.34 -4.94 -3.52
CA ALA A 42 5.25 -5.56 -2.55
C ALA A 42 5.56 -7.00 -2.93
N ASP A 43 4.56 -7.79 -3.30
CA ASP A 43 4.74 -9.19 -3.72
C ASP A 43 5.61 -9.29 -4.98
N THR A 44 5.48 -8.32 -5.91
CA THR A 44 6.32 -8.23 -7.11
C THR A 44 7.76 -7.89 -6.76
N TYR A 45 7.98 -6.85 -5.96
CA TYR A 45 9.33 -6.38 -5.61
C TYR A 45 10.07 -7.31 -4.66
N LEU A 46 9.36 -8.03 -3.79
CA LEU A 46 10.00 -8.98 -2.89
C LEU A 46 10.60 -10.18 -3.63
N ASN A 47 10.11 -10.51 -4.83
CA ASN A 47 10.69 -11.54 -5.70
C ASN A 47 12.01 -11.11 -6.36
N ASP A 48 12.28 -9.81 -6.41
CA ASP A 48 13.52 -9.30 -6.96
C ASP A 48 14.59 -9.22 -5.85
N SER A 49 15.59 -10.10 -5.94
CA SER A 49 16.70 -10.17 -5.00
C SER A 49 17.67 -8.99 -5.11
N SER A 50 17.62 -8.21 -6.20
CA SER A 50 18.44 -7.01 -6.38
C SER A 50 17.95 -5.84 -5.51
N LEU A 51 16.68 -5.87 -5.12
CA LEU A 51 16.07 -4.84 -4.28
C LEU A 51 16.30 -5.14 -2.80
N THR A 52 16.78 -4.17 -2.04
CA THR A 52 16.74 -4.23 -0.58
C THR A 52 15.32 -4.00 -0.08
N LEU A 53 15.00 -4.54 1.10
CA LEU A 53 13.72 -4.25 1.74
C LEU A 53 13.54 -2.72 1.87
N THR A 54 14.60 -2.01 2.27
CA THR A 54 14.55 -0.56 2.50
C THR A 54 14.14 0.20 1.23
N GLU A 55 14.69 -0.16 0.07
CA GLU A 55 14.28 0.42 -1.22
C GLU A 55 12.81 0.12 -1.52
N ILE A 56 12.36 -1.12 -1.30
CA ILE A 56 10.95 -1.51 -1.48
C ILE A 56 10.02 -0.64 -0.64
N SER A 57 10.37 -0.42 0.63
CA SER A 57 9.60 0.45 1.53
C SER A 57 9.43 1.85 0.94
N PHE A 58 10.51 2.47 0.44
CA PHE A 58 10.43 3.80 -0.15
C PHE A 58 9.65 3.83 -1.46
N MET A 59 9.83 2.83 -2.34
CA MET A 59 9.08 2.71 -3.60
C MET A 59 7.56 2.59 -3.36
N LEU A 60 7.17 1.83 -2.34
CA LEU A 60 5.76 1.71 -1.93
C LEU A 60 5.22 2.94 -1.19
N GLY A 61 6.08 3.92 -0.92
CA GLY A 61 5.72 5.19 -0.30
C GLY A 61 5.61 5.16 1.21
N PHE A 62 6.30 4.24 1.88
CA PHE A 62 6.49 4.28 3.33
C PHE A 62 7.67 5.19 3.69
N SER A 63 7.56 5.87 4.84
CA SER A 63 8.63 6.73 5.36
C SER A 63 9.81 5.95 5.94
N GLU A 64 9.58 4.70 6.35
CA GLU A 64 10.58 3.85 7.01
C GLU A 64 10.26 2.37 6.79
N MET A 65 11.31 1.55 6.78
CA MET A 65 11.20 0.09 6.64
C MET A 65 10.29 -0.54 7.69
N SER A 66 10.39 -0.12 8.95
CA SER A 66 9.55 -0.63 10.03
C SER A 66 8.05 -0.39 9.77
N ALA A 67 7.66 0.72 9.13
CA ALA A 67 6.28 0.99 8.74
C ALA A 67 5.81 0.04 7.63
N PHE A 68 6.64 -0.19 6.61
CA PHE A 68 6.38 -1.19 5.58
C PHE A 68 6.24 -2.60 6.18
N SER A 69 7.19 -3.03 7.02
CA SER A 69 7.19 -4.37 7.63
C SER A 69 5.93 -4.64 8.45
N ARG A 70 5.48 -3.67 9.27
CA ARG A 70 4.22 -3.76 10.01
C ARG A 70 3.00 -3.86 9.09
N ALA A 71 2.98 -3.07 8.02
CA ALA A 71 1.88 -3.09 7.06
C ALA A 71 1.83 -4.42 6.27
N PHE A 72 2.98 -4.85 5.74
CA PHE A 72 3.11 -6.09 4.99
C PHE A 72 2.72 -7.30 5.84
N LYS A 73 3.20 -7.39 7.08
CA LYS A 73 2.80 -8.48 8.00
C LYS A 73 1.30 -8.51 8.26
N ARG A 74 0.65 -7.35 8.36
CA ARG A 74 -0.81 -7.27 8.53
C ARG A 74 -1.55 -7.80 7.29
N TRP A 75 -0.98 -7.63 6.10
CA TRP A 75 -1.59 -8.06 4.83
C TRP A 75 -1.31 -9.53 4.50
N SER A 76 -0.07 -9.98 4.65
CA SER A 76 0.40 -11.31 4.20
C SER A 76 0.53 -12.34 5.34
N GLY A 77 0.41 -11.90 6.60
CA GLY A 77 0.61 -12.74 7.79
C GLY A 77 2.08 -13.03 8.12
N LYS A 78 3.04 -12.69 7.26
CA LYS A 78 4.48 -12.96 7.43
C LYS A 78 5.30 -11.67 7.35
N SER A 79 6.49 -11.67 7.95
CA SER A 79 7.41 -10.54 7.74
C SER A 79 7.92 -10.53 6.28
N PRO A 80 8.30 -9.37 5.72
CA PRO A 80 8.89 -9.31 4.37
C PRO A 80 10.13 -10.20 4.23
N THR A 81 10.92 -10.32 5.30
CA THR A 81 12.11 -11.18 5.35
C THR A 81 11.73 -12.65 5.26
N ASP A 82 10.76 -13.11 6.05
CA ASP A 82 10.30 -14.52 6.00
C ASP A 82 9.65 -14.85 4.66
N TYR A 83 8.93 -13.89 4.09
CA TYR A 83 8.28 -14.05 2.80
C TYR A 83 9.30 -14.25 1.67
N ARG A 84 10.44 -13.54 1.72
CA ARG A 84 11.56 -13.73 0.78
C ARG A 84 12.22 -15.11 0.87
N VAL A 85 12.39 -15.62 2.08
CA VAL A 85 13.05 -16.93 2.29
C VAL A 85 12.15 -18.10 1.86
N THR A 86 10.83 -17.91 1.85
CA THR A 86 9.87 -18.98 1.54
C THR A 86 9.68 -19.19 0.01
N ARG A 87 10.23 -18.33 -0.86
CA ARG A 87 10.05 -18.39 -2.32
C ARG A 87 11.29 -18.86 -3.06
#